data_AF-A0A9X4MTD8-F1
#
_entry.id   AF-A0A9X4MTD8-F1
#
_cell.length_a   1.000
_cell.length_b   1.000
_cell.length_c   1.000
_cell.angle_alpha   90.00
_cell.angle_beta   90.00
_cell.angle_gamma   90.00
#
_symmetry.space_group_name_H-M   'P 1'
#
loop_
_entity.id
_entity.type
_entity.pdbx_description
1 polymer ?
#
loop_
_entity_poly.entity_id
_entity_poly.type
_entity_poly.pdbx_seq_one_letter_code
_entity_poly.pdbx_strand_id
1 'polypeptide(L)'
;DKSTDTIQPAETVKVAKDTDKDGFTDTEEATAGTSATDPSSTPAGQDSADRLNPGLTEPVEVKNPDKLTDAEKESVKRAVEETNDLPAGTEVSVSDSGTVTVTYPDKSTDTIQPAETVKVAKDTDKDGFTDTEEATAGTSATDPSSTPAGQDSAGQLTPSLAEPVEVKNPDKLTDAEKESVKKA
;
A
#
# COMPACT_ATOMS: atom_id res chain seq x y z
N ASP A 1 8.79 -56.97 -5.90
CA ASP A 1 8.51 -55.72 -6.62
C ASP A 1 8.36 -54.61 -5.60
N LYS A 2 9.40 -53.78 -5.43
CA LYS A 2 9.36 -52.62 -4.53
C LYS A 2 9.70 -51.43 -5.40
N SER A 3 8.65 -50.81 -5.95
CA SER A 3 8.75 -49.55 -6.67
C SER A 3 9.19 -48.47 -5.67
N THR A 4 10.47 -48.09 -5.71
CA THR A 4 10.94 -46.89 -5.06
C THR A 4 10.49 -45.73 -5.92
N ASP A 5 9.38 -45.11 -5.52
CA ASP A 5 8.95 -43.82 -6.03
C ASP A 5 10.00 -42.79 -5.62
N THR A 6 10.90 -42.48 -6.57
CA THR A 6 11.88 -41.42 -6.41
C THR A 6 11.13 -40.10 -6.45
N ILE A 7 10.79 -39.58 -5.27
CA ILE A 7 10.41 -38.18 -5.10
C ILE A 7 11.59 -37.35 -5.63
N GLN A 8 11.41 -36.75 -6.81
CA GLN A 8 12.30 -35.69 -7.28
C GLN A 8 12.29 -34.58 -6.22
N PRO A 9 13.44 -34.05 -5.79
CA PRO A 9 13.44 -32.85 -4.98
C PRO A 9 12.70 -31.76 -5.76
N ALA A 10 11.72 -31.10 -5.14
CA ALA A 10 11.06 -29.94 -5.71
C ALA A 10 12.15 -29.00 -6.25
N GLU A 11 12.14 -28.76 -7.57
CA GLU A 11 12.99 -27.75 -8.17
C GLU A 11 12.64 -26.43 -7.48
N THR A 12 13.53 -25.98 -6.60
CA THR A 12 13.60 -24.57 -6.26
C THR A 12 13.88 -23.89 -7.59
N VAL A 13 12.85 -23.37 -8.26
CA VAL A 13 13.02 -22.46 -9.38
C VAL A 13 13.86 -21.34 -8.82
N LYS A 14 15.16 -21.33 -9.15
CA LYS A 14 15.97 -20.15 -8.94
C LYS A 14 15.30 -19.11 -9.79
N VAL A 15 14.58 -18.18 -9.17
CA VAL A 15 14.17 -16.95 -9.87
C VAL A 15 15.47 -16.39 -10.41
N ALA A 16 15.60 -16.38 -11.73
CA ALA A 16 16.77 -15.83 -12.37
C ALA A 16 16.89 -14.38 -11.92
N LYS A 17 18.12 -13.92 -11.69
CA LYS A 17 18.36 -12.57 -11.19
C LYS A 17 17.76 -11.57 -12.19
N ASP A 18 16.95 -10.68 -11.67
CA ASP A 18 16.37 -9.50 -12.32
C ASP A 18 16.72 -8.35 -11.37
N THR A 19 17.61 -7.46 -11.82
CA THR A 19 18.25 -6.48 -10.94
C THR A 19 17.47 -5.18 -10.83
N ASP A 20 16.83 -4.76 -11.91
CA ASP A 20 16.02 -3.53 -11.97
C ASP A 20 14.52 -3.78 -11.87
N LYS A 21 14.09 -5.06 -11.83
CA LYS A 21 12.73 -5.53 -11.54
C LYS A 21 11.74 -5.11 -12.60
N ASP A 22 12.20 -4.96 -13.83
CA ASP A 22 11.37 -4.60 -14.97
C ASP A 22 10.62 -5.84 -15.55
N GLY A 23 10.82 -7.01 -14.93
CA GLY A 23 10.24 -8.29 -15.33
C GLY A 23 11.13 -9.10 -16.24
N PHE A 24 12.23 -8.54 -16.75
CA PHE A 24 13.23 -9.22 -17.57
C PHE A 24 14.42 -9.63 -16.72
N THR A 25 14.88 -10.87 -16.93
CA THR A 25 16.05 -11.36 -16.18
C THR A 25 17.33 -10.79 -16.78
N ASP A 26 18.37 -10.62 -15.96
CA ASP A 26 19.68 -10.12 -16.37
C ASP A 26 20.24 -10.91 -17.59
N THR A 27 19.87 -12.19 -17.73
CA THR A 27 20.32 -13.05 -18.84
C THR A 27 19.54 -12.82 -20.12
N GLU A 28 18.23 -12.57 -20.03
CA GLU A 28 17.39 -12.22 -21.20
C GLU A 28 17.87 -10.91 -21.80
N GLU A 29 18.14 -9.92 -20.96
CA GLU A 29 18.61 -8.60 -21.38
C GLU A 29 20.02 -8.63 -21.95
N ALA A 30 20.94 -9.36 -21.31
CA ALA A 30 22.28 -9.57 -21.87
C ALA A 30 22.23 -10.22 -23.26
N THR A 31 21.26 -11.12 -23.50
CA THR A 31 21.05 -11.76 -24.81
C THR A 31 20.42 -10.79 -25.82
N ALA A 32 19.50 -9.94 -25.38
CA ALA A 32 18.84 -8.91 -26.19
C ALA A 32 19.74 -7.69 -26.46
N GLY A 33 20.84 -7.54 -25.71
CA GLY A 33 21.74 -6.38 -25.79
C GLY A 33 21.22 -5.15 -25.03
N THR A 34 20.40 -5.37 -24.01
CA THR A 34 19.82 -4.33 -23.15
C THR A 34 20.47 -4.32 -21.76
N SER A 35 20.15 -3.31 -20.94
CA SER A 35 20.83 -3.05 -19.67
C SER A 35 20.03 -3.56 -18.47
N ALA A 36 20.54 -4.63 -17.86
CA ALA A 36 20.03 -5.23 -16.62
C ALA A 36 20.16 -4.40 -15.34
N THR A 37 20.19 -3.08 -15.46
CA THR A 37 20.22 -2.13 -14.34
C THR A 37 19.47 -0.84 -14.68
N ASP A 38 18.85 -0.80 -15.86
CA ASP A 38 18.09 0.34 -16.36
C ASP A 38 16.69 -0.16 -16.72
N PRO A 39 15.69 0.05 -15.85
CA PRO A 39 14.34 -0.48 -16.06
C PRO A 39 13.59 0.17 -17.22
N SER A 40 14.19 1.15 -17.92
CA SER A 40 13.65 1.69 -19.17
C SER A 40 14.22 1.01 -20.42
N SER A 41 15.20 0.11 -20.25
CA SER A 41 15.92 -0.57 -21.31
C SER A 41 15.40 -2.00 -21.52
N THR A 42 14.16 -2.15 -22.01
CA THR A 42 13.58 -3.47 -22.26
C THR A 42 13.99 -4.06 -23.63
N PRO A 43 13.96 -5.40 -23.80
CA PRO A 43 14.14 -6.05 -25.09
C PRO A 43 13.18 -5.54 -26.17
N ALA A 44 13.67 -5.45 -27.41
CA ALA A 44 12.91 -4.86 -28.51
C ALA A 44 11.55 -5.53 -28.73
N GLY A 45 10.47 -4.74 -28.63
CA GLY A 45 9.10 -5.20 -28.83
C GLY A 45 8.49 -5.96 -27.65
N GLN A 46 9.12 -5.88 -26.48
CA GLN A 46 8.59 -6.39 -25.22
C GLN A 46 8.47 -5.23 -24.22
N ASP A 47 7.49 -5.32 -23.34
CA ASP A 47 7.27 -4.33 -22.30
C ASP A 47 7.24 -4.97 -20.91
N SER A 48 7.43 -4.13 -19.89
CA SER A 48 7.32 -4.57 -18.50
C SER A 48 5.89 -4.98 -18.13
N ALA A 49 4.87 -4.28 -18.68
CA ALA A 49 3.46 -4.56 -18.39
C ALA A 49 3.02 -5.99 -18.82
N ASP A 50 3.60 -6.58 -19.87
CA ASP A 50 3.29 -7.95 -20.31
C ASP A 50 3.84 -9.02 -19.35
N ARG A 51 4.80 -8.65 -18.48
CA ARG A 51 5.51 -9.59 -17.59
C ARG A 51 5.21 -9.36 -16.12
N LEU A 52 4.88 -8.13 -15.76
CA LEU A 52 4.46 -7.75 -14.43
C LEU A 52 2.94 -7.89 -14.31
N ASN A 53 2.46 -7.92 -13.07
CA ASN A 53 1.03 -7.97 -12.77
C ASN A 53 0.80 -7.41 -11.36
N PRO A 54 0.87 -6.08 -11.21
CA PRO A 54 0.73 -5.45 -9.91
C PRO A 54 -0.70 -5.60 -9.39
N GLY A 55 -0.86 -5.81 -8.09
CA GLY A 55 -2.16 -6.00 -7.46
C GLY A 55 -2.13 -5.74 -5.96
N LEU A 56 -3.31 -5.78 -5.35
CA LEU A 56 -3.44 -5.81 -3.89
C LEU A 56 -3.97 -7.18 -3.46
N THR A 57 -3.45 -7.68 -2.35
CA THR A 57 -4.01 -8.86 -1.68
C THR A 57 -5.24 -8.51 -0.85
N GLU A 58 -5.30 -7.29 -0.32
CA GLU A 58 -6.42 -6.76 0.44
C GLU A 58 -6.77 -5.33 -0.04
N PRO A 59 -8.01 -5.07 -0.47
CA PRO A 59 -8.46 -3.74 -0.86
C PRO A 59 -8.49 -2.76 0.32
N VAL A 60 -8.24 -1.49 0.05
CA VAL A 60 -8.28 -0.41 1.05
C VAL A 60 -9.73 -0.05 1.39
N GLU A 61 -10.03 0.08 2.69
CA GLU A 61 -11.34 0.53 3.17
C GLU A 61 -11.54 2.02 2.91
N VAL A 62 -12.65 2.38 2.27
CA VAL A 62 -13.02 3.75 1.94
C VAL A 62 -14.47 4.01 2.26
N LYS A 63 -14.83 5.25 2.60
CA LYS A 63 -16.24 5.59 2.88
C LYS A 63 -17.08 5.62 1.62
N ASN A 64 -16.52 6.15 0.53
CA ASN A 64 -17.20 6.28 -0.76
C ASN A 64 -16.29 5.82 -1.91
N PRO A 65 -16.50 4.62 -2.48
CA PRO A 65 -15.65 4.08 -3.53
C PRO A 65 -15.74 4.85 -4.86
N ASP A 66 -16.82 5.61 -5.08
CA ASP A 66 -16.98 6.43 -6.29
C ASP A 66 -16.28 7.79 -6.19
N LYS A 67 -15.84 8.17 -4.97
CA LYS A 67 -15.25 9.47 -4.69
C LYS A 67 -14.28 9.43 -3.52
N LEU A 68 -13.11 8.87 -3.76
CA LEU A 68 -12.00 8.84 -2.80
C LEU A 68 -11.54 10.26 -2.46
N THR A 69 -11.28 10.47 -1.18
CA THR A 69 -10.51 11.59 -0.68
C THR A 69 -9.03 11.46 -1.04
N ASP A 70 -8.28 12.56 -0.96
CA ASP A 70 -6.84 12.53 -1.24
C ASP A 70 -6.08 11.61 -0.27
N ALA A 71 -6.54 11.51 0.98
CA ALA A 71 -5.98 10.59 1.98
C ALA A 71 -6.25 9.11 1.64
N GLU A 72 -7.45 8.79 1.15
CA GLU A 72 -7.79 7.44 0.69
C GLU A 72 -6.97 7.08 -0.58
N LYS A 73 -6.82 7.99 -1.54
CA LYS A 73 -5.99 7.79 -2.73
C LYS A 73 -4.53 7.51 -2.39
N GLU A 74 -3.96 8.29 -1.48
CA GLU A 74 -2.59 8.09 -1.00
C GLU A 74 -2.43 6.75 -0.29
N SER A 75 -3.46 6.30 0.44
CA SER A 75 -3.45 4.99 1.11
C SER A 75 -3.49 3.85 0.10
N VAL A 76 -4.31 3.94 -0.95
CA VAL A 76 -4.33 2.98 -2.07
C VAL A 76 -2.98 2.96 -2.80
N LYS A 77 -2.42 4.13 -3.11
CA LYS A 77 -1.12 4.25 -3.77
C LYS A 77 -0.03 3.54 -2.97
N ARG A 78 0.07 3.84 -1.67
CA ARG A 78 1.06 3.22 -0.79
C ARG A 78 0.88 1.71 -0.70
N ALA A 79 -0.35 1.23 -0.57
CA ALA A 79 -0.63 -0.20 -0.55
C ALA A 79 -0.11 -0.90 -1.81
N VAL A 80 -0.26 -0.27 -2.99
CA VAL A 80 0.25 -0.80 -4.26
C VAL A 80 1.78 -0.78 -4.26
N GLU A 81 2.42 0.30 -3.85
CA GLU A 81 3.90 0.39 -3.80
C GLU A 81 4.52 -0.58 -2.79
N GLU A 82 3.86 -0.86 -1.67
CA GLU A 82 4.37 -1.76 -0.62
C GLU A 82 4.13 -3.25 -0.93
N THR A 83 3.03 -3.57 -1.60
CA THR A 83 2.66 -4.97 -1.93
C THR A 83 3.45 -5.51 -3.13
N ASN A 84 3.87 -4.62 -4.03
CA ASN A 84 4.44 -4.99 -5.32
C ASN A 84 5.92 -4.62 -5.40
N ASP A 85 6.74 -5.53 -5.91
CA ASP A 85 8.17 -5.28 -6.14
C ASP A 85 8.36 -4.57 -7.50
N LEU A 86 8.04 -3.28 -7.53
CA LEU A 86 8.03 -2.48 -8.76
C LEU A 86 9.43 -1.98 -9.15
N PRO A 87 9.72 -1.81 -10.47
CA PRO A 87 10.97 -1.23 -10.91
C PRO A 87 11.12 0.23 -10.45
N ALA A 88 12.36 0.65 -10.23
CA ALA A 88 12.64 2.02 -9.79
C ALA A 88 12.20 3.04 -10.85
N GLY A 89 11.51 4.10 -10.42
CA GLY A 89 10.96 5.11 -11.34
C GLY A 89 9.57 4.78 -11.89
N THR A 90 8.95 3.69 -11.43
CA THR A 90 7.52 3.43 -11.66
C THR A 90 6.67 4.54 -11.02
N GLU A 91 5.67 5.02 -11.77
CA GLU A 91 4.69 5.98 -11.29
C GLU A 91 3.35 5.29 -11.02
N VAL A 92 2.82 5.45 -9.80
CA VAL A 92 1.50 4.95 -9.42
C VAL A 92 0.54 6.13 -9.24
N SER A 93 -0.58 6.09 -9.94
CA SER A 93 -1.65 7.09 -9.86
C SER A 93 -2.99 6.44 -9.51
N VAL A 94 -3.82 7.16 -8.75
CA VAL A 94 -5.13 6.68 -8.29
C VAL A 94 -6.20 7.68 -8.67
N SER A 95 -7.23 7.21 -9.38
CA SER A 95 -8.40 8.01 -9.75
C SER A 95 -9.36 8.23 -8.58
N ASP A 96 -10.36 9.11 -8.76
CA ASP A 96 -11.45 9.32 -7.79
C ASP A 96 -12.26 8.04 -7.50
N SER A 97 -12.31 7.12 -8.46
CA SER A 97 -13.03 5.84 -8.36
C SER A 97 -12.20 4.70 -7.77
N GLY A 98 -10.95 4.96 -7.37
CA GLY A 98 -10.04 3.92 -6.90
C GLY A 98 -9.35 3.11 -8.01
N THR A 99 -9.63 3.37 -9.30
CA THR A 99 -8.84 2.78 -10.40
C THR A 99 -7.38 3.22 -10.26
N VAL A 100 -6.44 2.27 -10.28
CA VAL A 100 -5.00 2.53 -10.20
C VAL A 100 -4.37 2.32 -11.56
N THR A 101 -3.54 3.27 -11.99
CA THR A 101 -2.68 3.12 -13.17
C THR A 101 -1.23 3.10 -12.71
N VAL A 102 -0.52 2.03 -13.08
CA VAL A 102 0.91 1.84 -12.86
C VAL A 102 1.62 2.11 -14.18
N THR A 103 2.49 3.11 -14.22
CA THR A 103 3.27 3.48 -15.42
C THR A 103 4.73 3.15 -15.17
N TYR A 104 5.28 2.24 -15.99
CA TYR A 104 6.65 1.77 -15.88
C TYR A 104 7.64 2.74 -16.54
N PRO A 105 8.95 2.64 -16.23
CA PRO A 105 9.97 3.49 -16.84
C PRO A 105 10.03 3.41 -18.37
N ASP A 106 9.76 2.23 -18.94
CA ASP A 106 9.64 1.96 -20.39
C ASP A 106 8.38 2.57 -21.04
N LYS A 107 7.51 3.20 -20.24
CA LYS A 107 6.22 3.84 -20.62
C LYS A 107 5.07 2.88 -20.90
N SER A 108 5.26 1.58 -20.69
CA SER A 108 4.14 0.64 -20.62
C SER A 108 3.32 0.86 -19.35
N THR A 109 2.08 0.37 -19.34
CA THR A 109 1.13 0.66 -18.25
C THR A 109 0.26 -0.53 -17.89
N ASP A 110 0.07 -0.73 -16.60
CA ASP A 110 -0.94 -1.62 -16.04
C ASP A 110 -2.09 -0.85 -15.39
N THR A 111 -3.26 -1.49 -15.34
CA THR A 111 -4.46 -0.94 -14.68
C THR A 111 -5.05 -1.95 -13.70
N ILE A 112 -5.10 -1.56 -12.43
CA ILE A 112 -5.75 -2.35 -11.36
C ILE A 112 -7.16 -1.79 -11.16
N GLN A 113 -8.16 -2.66 -11.23
CA GLN A 113 -9.56 -2.24 -11.22
C GLN A 113 -10.01 -1.84 -9.80
N PRO A 114 -11.00 -0.93 -9.66
CA PRO A 114 -11.55 -0.52 -8.36
C PRO A 114 -11.93 -1.67 -7.43
N ALA A 115 -12.47 -2.75 -8.00
CA ALA A 115 -12.89 -3.93 -7.24
C ALA A 115 -11.74 -4.66 -6.53
N GLU A 116 -10.51 -4.44 -6.97
CA GLU A 116 -9.29 -5.03 -6.41
C GLU A 116 -8.56 -4.04 -5.49
N THR A 117 -8.86 -2.74 -5.58
CA THR A 117 -8.12 -1.68 -4.90
C THR A 117 -8.85 -1.09 -3.70
N VAL A 118 -10.19 -1.02 -3.76
CA VAL A 118 -11.01 -0.41 -2.73
C VAL A 118 -12.22 -1.26 -2.35
N LYS A 119 -12.64 -1.14 -1.09
CA LYS A 119 -13.89 -1.71 -0.57
C LYS A 119 -14.57 -0.72 0.35
N VAL A 120 -15.90 -0.78 0.40
CA VAL A 120 -16.69 0.09 1.28
C VAL A 120 -16.39 -0.27 2.73
N ALA A 121 -15.97 0.72 3.52
CA ALA A 121 -15.82 0.59 4.96
C ALA A 121 -17.16 0.29 5.62
N LYS A 122 -17.16 -0.56 6.63
CA LYS A 122 -18.38 -0.93 7.34
C LYS A 122 -18.83 0.22 8.24
N ASP A 123 -20.10 0.57 8.15
CA ASP A 123 -20.80 1.50 9.03
C ASP A 123 -22.10 0.80 9.45
N THR A 124 -22.06 0.22 10.65
CA THR A 124 -23.10 -0.70 11.11
C THR A 124 -24.38 0.03 11.50
N ASP A 125 -24.26 1.12 12.26
CA ASP A 125 -25.41 1.88 12.77
C ASP A 125 -25.82 3.08 11.89
N LYS A 126 -25.02 3.39 10.86
CA LYS A 126 -25.29 4.40 9.81
C LYS A 126 -25.27 5.82 10.34
N ASP A 127 -24.44 6.09 11.33
CA ASP A 127 -24.24 7.41 11.91
C ASP A 127 -23.23 8.29 11.10
N GLY A 128 -22.58 7.71 10.08
CA GLY A 128 -21.61 8.37 9.21
C GLY A 128 -20.15 8.17 9.63
N PHE A 129 -19.92 7.44 10.71
CA PHE A 129 -18.61 6.95 11.12
C PHE A 129 -18.48 5.47 10.78
N THR A 130 -17.29 5.06 10.38
CA THR A 130 -17.01 3.66 10.10
C THR A 130 -16.76 2.92 11.41
N ASP A 131 -17.07 1.63 11.44
CA ASP A 131 -16.80 0.75 12.58
C ASP A 131 -15.32 0.87 13.05
N THR A 132 -14.39 1.06 12.10
CA THR A 132 -12.94 1.24 12.36
C THR A 132 -12.63 2.59 13.02
N GLU A 133 -13.29 3.68 12.59
CA GLU A 133 -13.15 5.00 13.22
C GLU A 133 -13.67 4.98 14.66
N GLU A 134 -14.81 4.35 14.88
CA GLU A 134 -15.41 4.24 16.21
C GLU A 134 -14.61 3.35 17.16
N ALA A 135 -14.11 2.21 16.66
CA ALA A 135 -13.21 1.36 17.43
C ALA A 135 -11.94 2.12 17.87
N THR A 136 -11.42 3.00 17.00
CA THR A 136 -10.27 3.85 17.31
C THR A 136 -10.62 4.95 18.31
N ALA A 137 -11.83 5.52 18.22
CA ALA A 137 -12.33 6.55 19.11
C ALA A 137 -12.83 6.00 20.47
N GLY A 138 -12.96 4.67 20.61
CA GLY A 138 -13.49 4.01 21.80
C GLY A 138 -15.01 4.13 21.94
N THR A 139 -15.71 4.32 20.83
CA THR A 139 -17.17 4.40 20.77
C THR A 139 -17.80 3.11 20.24
N SER A 140 -19.13 3.00 20.34
CA SER A 140 -19.86 1.78 20.00
C SER A 140 -20.41 1.82 18.58
N ALA A 141 -19.80 1.02 17.68
CA ALA A 141 -20.24 0.81 16.30
C ALA A 141 -21.58 0.07 16.13
N THR A 142 -22.43 0.07 17.14
CA THR A 142 -23.78 -0.49 17.08
C THR A 142 -24.80 0.42 17.77
N ASP A 143 -24.36 1.59 18.24
CA ASP A 143 -25.17 2.56 18.94
C ASP A 143 -24.98 3.93 18.27
N PRO A 144 -25.94 4.37 17.43
CA PRO A 144 -25.80 5.61 16.66
C PRO A 144 -25.82 6.88 17.53
N SER A 145 -26.03 6.76 18.84
CA SER A 145 -25.86 7.86 19.79
C SER A 145 -24.45 7.98 20.37
N SER A 146 -23.62 6.96 20.14
CA SER A 146 -22.24 6.86 20.57
C SER A 146 -21.28 7.30 19.46
N THR A 147 -21.34 8.56 19.03
CA THR A 147 -20.43 9.07 17.99
C THR A 147 -19.05 9.44 18.56
N PRO A 148 -17.95 9.34 17.79
CA PRO A 148 -16.65 9.88 18.17
C PRO A 148 -16.74 11.36 18.60
N ALA A 149 -16.36 11.67 19.85
CA ALA A 149 -16.39 13.04 20.38
C ALA A 149 -15.32 13.89 19.68
N GLY A 150 -15.71 14.65 18.65
CA GLY A 150 -14.72 15.28 17.77
C GLY A 150 -15.27 16.03 16.58
N GLN A 151 -16.41 15.64 16.02
CA GLN A 151 -17.00 16.31 14.86
C GLN A 151 -18.36 16.87 15.23
N ASP A 152 -18.45 18.19 15.34
CA ASP A 152 -19.75 18.84 15.17
C ASP A 152 -20.22 18.63 13.72
N SER A 153 -21.48 18.97 13.43
CA SER A 153 -22.11 18.77 12.13
C SER A 153 -21.41 19.51 10.96
N ALA A 154 -20.31 20.23 11.20
CA ALA A 154 -19.50 20.92 10.20
C ALA A 154 -18.19 20.18 9.84
N GLY A 155 -17.87 19.05 10.49
CA GLY A 155 -16.71 18.21 10.12
C GLY A 155 -15.34 18.83 10.46
N GLN A 156 -15.28 19.80 11.37
CA GLN A 156 -14.01 20.32 11.87
C GLN A 156 -13.52 19.48 13.05
N LEU A 157 -12.28 18.99 12.97
CA LEU A 157 -11.60 18.23 14.02
C LEU A 157 -11.58 19.04 15.32
N THR A 158 -12.44 18.72 16.28
CA THR A 158 -12.20 19.06 17.68
C THR A 158 -11.32 17.94 18.25
N PRO A 159 -10.09 18.24 18.72
CA PRO A 159 -9.29 17.23 19.37
C PRO A 159 -10.03 16.75 20.61
N SER A 160 -10.36 15.45 20.63
CA SER A 160 -10.63 14.73 21.86
C SER A 160 -9.46 14.99 22.81
N LEU A 161 -9.78 15.39 24.03
CA LEU A 161 -8.85 15.78 25.07
C LEU A 161 -8.03 14.57 25.56
N ALA A 162 -7.06 14.14 24.76
CA ALA A 162 -5.82 13.58 25.29
C ALA A 162 -4.81 14.72 25.30
N GLU A 163 -4.41 15.19 26.48
CA GLU A 163 -3.36 16.21 26.61
C GLU A 163 -2.13 15.82 25.77
N PRO A 164 -1.70 16.63 24.80
CA PRO A 164 -0.38 16.47 24.23
C PRO A 164 0.64 17.02 25.23
N VAL A 165 1.51 16.15 25.74
CA VAL A 165 2.75 16.57 26.39
C VAL A 165 3.56 17.32 25.34
N GLU A 166 3.68 18.65 25.49
CA GLU A 166 4.42 19.49 24.56
C GLU A 166 5.93 19.23 24.67
N VAL A 167 6.44 18.25 23.92
CA VAL A 167 7.88 18.13 23.63
C VAL A 167 8.25 19.21 22.61
N LYS A 168 8.60 20.39 23.12
CA LYS A 168 9.27 21.44 22.35
C LYS A 168 10.68 20.95 21.93
N ASN A 169 10.87 20.77 20.62
CA ASN A 169 12.13 20.70 19.88
C ASN A 169 13.20 19.64 20.28
N PRO A 170 13.61 18.73 19.37
CA PRO A 170 14.56 17.66 19.67
C PRO A 170 16.04 18.07 19.88
N ASP A 171 16.42 19.36 19.75
CA ASP A 171 17.83 19.77 19.82
C ASP A 171 18.28 20.45 21.14
N LYS A 172 17.45 20.48 22.19
CA LYS A 172 17.89 20.87 23.55
C LYS A 172 17.15 20.12 24.66
N LEU A 173 17.39 18.81 24.79
CA LEU A 173 17.07 18.10 26.03
C LEU A 173 18.24 18.21 27.00
N THR A 174 17.95 18.52 28.26
CA THR A 174 18.94 18.49 29.34
C THR A 174 19.15 17.05 29.82
N ASP A 175 20.33 16.73 30.33
CA ASP A 175 20.65 15.36 30.78
C ASP A 175 19.73 14.85 31.92
N ALA A 176 19.00 15.75 32.60
CA ALA A 176 18.03 15.39 33.62
C ALA A 176 16.72 14.79 33.06
N GLU A 177 16.37 15.05 31.81
CA GLU A 177 15.09 14.60 31.21
C GLU A 177 15.19 13.20 30.58
N LYS A 178 16.41 12.69 30.35
CA LYS A 178 16.63 11.33 29.83
C LYS A 178 16.46 10.24 30.87
N GLU A 179 16.51 10.55 32.16
CA GLU A 179 16.49 9.51 33.21
C GLU A 179 15.06 9.07 33.60
N SER A 180 14.01 9.83 33.25
CA SER A 180 12.63 9.49 33.61
C SER A 180 11.97 8.43 32.72
N VAL A 181 12.59 8.03 31.60
CA VAL A 181 12.01 7.06 30.63
C VAL A 181 12.28 5.60 31.01
N LYS A 182 13.02 5.31 32.09
CA LYS A 182 13.46 3.92 32.41
C LYS A 182 12.57 3.12 33.36
N LYS A 183 11.31 3.51 33.58
CA LYS A 183 10.35 2.68 34.34
C LYS A 183 8.89 2.87 33.92
N ALA A 184 8.61 2.65 32.64
CA ALA A 184 7.28 2.28 32.15
C ALA A 184 7.44 0.99 31.31
#